data_AF-A0A969Y273-F1
#
_entry.id   AF-A0A969Y273-F1
#
_cell.length_a   1.000
_cell.length_b   1.000
_cell.length_c   1.000
_cell.angle_alpha   90.00
_cell.angle_beta   90.00
_cell.angle_gamma   90.00
#
_symmetry.space_group_name_H-M   'P 1'
#
loop_
_entity.id
_entity.type
_entity.pdbx_description
1 polymer ?
#
loop_
_entity_poly.entity_id
_entity_poly.type
_entity_poly.pdbx_seq_one_letter_code
_entity_poly.pdbx_strand_id
1 'polypeptide(L)'
;MVLTSLMLILVLCGWSGAAEPAASRPAEGASETALEMVLPSLEFDEMDFESAVTYFRAVSEANIVVNWVALGNAGIDRDTPVTIQLSDTPLRSALRAVLQTAGGVVPLGFAVIDDAIWISTQEDLNTRTCTKVYDIRDLFSGEPAGEAVAELTECIRVSVAPDTWIANGGTQGSLRYLGGTFLVVQTYENHRALESLLNKLRGAGVQIQPSPAAQVQQAEPRMILVGNMKELCSDPQAMGIVALGSLRTEAGLDRADLVALLNGMIENNPDSGIDMVASRAMRNAVRMTLKDLYIEMGDTANATEQLKGIIRENDEILRHAEQKR
;
A
#
# COMPACT_ATOMS: atom_id res chain seq x y z
N MET A 1 55.51 -20.02 48.11
CA MET A 1 54.40 -20.84 47.58
C MET A 1 53.63 -19.95 46.62
N VAL A 2 54.06 -19.79 45.38
CA VAL A 2 53.90 -20.71 44.23
C VAL A 2 52.43 -20.94 43.90
N LEU A 3 51.98 -20.33 42.79
CA LEU A 3 51.19 -20.88 41.67
C LEU A 3 50.55 -19.67 40.94
N THR A 4 51.15 -19.05 39.92
CA THR A 4 51.18 -19.42 38.48
C THR A 4 49.90 -20.05 37.93
N SER A 5 49.41 -19.41 36.84
CA SER A 5 48.74 -19.99 35.66
C SER A 5 47.26 -19.64 35.50
N LEU A 6 46.95 -18.64 34.66
CA LEU A 6 46.17 -18.88 33.43
C LEU A 6 46.24 -17.66 32.51
N MET A 7 46.98 -17.82 31.41
CA MET A 7 46.96 -16.96 30.24
C MET A 7 46.06 -17.67 29.22
N LEU A 8 44.93 -17.09 28.82
CA LEU A 8 44.24 -17.47 27.58
C LEU A 8 43.30 -16.35 27.07
N ILE A 9 43.88 -15.53 26.18
CA ILE A 9 43.33 -15.02 24.91
C ILE A 9 41.81 -14.86 24.81
N LEU A 10 41.35 -13.61 24.73
CA LEU A 10 40.30 -13.17 23.81
C LEU A 10 40.57 -11.71 23.40
N VAL A 11 41.40 -11.57 22.37
CA VAL A 11 41.34 -10.41 21.47
C VAL A 11 40.11 -10.65 20.59
N LEU A 12 39.14 -9.73 20.61
CA LEU A 12 38.29 -9.30 19.50
C LEU A 12 37.18 -8.37 20.03
N CYS A 13 36.91 -7.29 19.30
CA CYS A 13 35.82 -6.31 19.50
C CYS A 13 36.03 -5.22 20.56
N GLY A 14 37.05 -4.39 20.35
CA GLY A 14 37.14 -3.03 20.89
C GLY A 14 37.06 -1.96 19.80
N TRP A 15 36.31 -2.20 18.71
CA TRP A 15 35.98 -1.14 17.75
C TRP A 15 34.81 -0.36 18.31
N SER A 16 35.09 0.61 19.19
CA SER A 16 34.12 1.61 19.58
C SER A 16 33.90 2.49 18.36
N GLY A 17 32.81 2.24 17.65
CA GLY A 17 32.32 3.08 16.58
C GLY A 17 32.06 4.47 17.12
N ALA A 18 33.03 5.37 16.93
CA ALA A 18 32.72 6.78 16.82
C ALA A 18 31.75 6.88 15.65
N ALA A 19 30.47 7.13 15.97
CA ALA A 19 29.49 7.50 14.96
C ALA A 19 30.06 8.70 14.21
N GLU A 20 30.45 8.46 12.96
CA GLU A 20 30.72 9.51 11.99
C GLU A 20 29.56 10.51 12.08
N PRO A 21 29.83 11.82 12.19
CA PRO A 21 28.77 12.81 12.11
C PRO A 21 28.07 12.59 10.78
N ALA A 22 26.78 12.25 10.84
CA ALA A 22 25.94 12.10 9.67
C ALA A 22 26.16 13.34 8.80
N ALA A 23 26.81 13.15 7.64
CA ALA A 23 26.89 14.18 6.62
C ALA A 23 25.48 14.72 6.45
N SER A 24 25.30 16.02 6.66
CA SER A 24 24.03 16.69 6.50
C SER A 24 23.47 16.29 5.14
N ARG A 25 22.35 15.55 5.13
CA ARG A 25 21.59 15.35 3.89
C ARG A 25 21.40 16.74 3.28
N PRO A 26 21.66 16.92 1.96
CA PRO A 26 21.26 18.16 1.30
C PRO A 26 19.80 18.44 1.65
N ALA A 27 19.48 19.70 1.94
CA ALA A 27 18.17 20.11 2.39
C ALA A 27 17.13 19.63 1.36
N GLU A 28 16.42 18.56 1.69
CA GLU A 28 15.54 17.87 0.76
C GLU A 28 14.49 18.86 0.22
N GLY A 29 14.53 19.14 -1.09
CA GLY A 29 13.60 20.07 -1.75
C GLY A 29 14.15 21.48 -2.00
N ALA A 30 15.43 21.75 -1.76
CA ALA A 30 16.05 23.03 -2.13
C ALA A 30 15.98 23.26 -3.65
N SER A 31 16.28 22.23 -4.45
CA SER A 31 16.16 22.31 -5.92
C SER A 31 14.72 22.54 -6.40
N GLU A 32 13.73 21.95 -5.72
CA GLU A 32 12.31 22.15 -6.06
C GLU A 32 11.85 23.57 -5.67
N THR A 33 12.33 24.10 -4.55
CA THR A 33 12.08 25.49 -4.12
C THR A 33 12.69 26.49 -5.11
N ALA A 34 13.93 26.23 -5.55
CA ALA A 34 14.63 27.05 -6.52
C ALA A 34 13.89 27.14 -7.87
N LEU A 35 13.22 26.08 -8.29
CA LEU A 35 12.42 26.06 -9.52
C LEU A 35 11.18 26.98 -9.45
N GLU A 36 10.66 27.26 -8.26
CA GLU A 36 9.51 28.16 -8.07
C GLU A 36 9.92 29.63 -7.90
N MET A 37 11.23 29.94 -7.86
CA MET A 37 11.75 31.31 -7.78
C MET A 37 11.35 32.13 -9.01
N VAL A 38 10.74 33.30 -8.80
CA VAL A 38 10.33 34.20 -9.89
C VAL A 38 11.51 35.05 -10.35
N LEU A 39 11.79 35.01 -11.65
CA LEU A 39 12.78 35.84 -12.32
C LEU A 39 12.10 37.11 -12.85
N PRO A 40 12.48 38.32 -12.39
CA PRO A 40 11.84 39.57 -12.83
C PRO A 40 12.01 39.85 -14.32
N SER A 41 13.22 39.64 -14.84
CA SER A 41 13.55 39.82 -16.25
C SER A 41 14.65 38.84 -16.66
N LEU A 42 14.44 38.14 -17.76
CA LEU A 42 15.39 37.23 -18.38
C LEU A 42 15.42 37.50 -19.88
N GLU A 43 16.59 37.92 -20.38
CA GLU A 43 16.80 38.23 -21.78
C GLU A 43 18.11 37.59 -22.22
N PHE A 44 18.00 36.64 -23.15
CA PHE A 44 19.12 36.00 -23.83
C PHE A 44 19.01 36.31 -25.32
N ASP A 45 20.11 36.77 -25.90
CA ASP A 45 20.25 37.07 -27.33
C ASP A 45 21.43 36.27 -27.86
N GLU A 46 21.15 35.20 -28.62
CA GLU A 46 22.12 34.22 -29.13
C GLU A 46 23.14 33.76 -28.08
N MET A 47 22.70 33.59 -26.82
CA MET A 47 23.57 33.16 -25.74
C MET A 47 23.90 31.67 -25.87
N ASP A 48 25.15 31.27 -25.64
CA ASP A 48 25.52 29.85 -25.59
C ASP A 48 24.70 29.10 -24.52
N PHE A 49 24.25 27.90 -24.85
CA PHE A 49 23.48 27.07 -23.94
C PHE A 49 24.21 26.79 -22.62
N GLU A 50 25.53 26.57 -22.63
CA GLU A 50 26.34 26.43 -21.41
C GLU A 50 26.33 27.68 -20.53
N SER A 51 26.39 28.86 -21.16
CA SER A 51 26.32 30.15 -20.47
C SER A 51 24.94 30.38 -19.86
N ALA A 52 23.87 30.03 -20.58
CA ALA A 52 22.50 30.09 -20.07
C ALA A 52 22.30 29.16 -18.85
N VAL A 53 22.82 27.93 -18.88
CA VAL A 53 22.77 27.03 -17.72
C VAL A 53 23.59 27.57 -16.55
N THR A 54 24.75 28.15 -16.81
CA THR A 54 25.61 28.77 -15.79
C THR A 54 24.92 29.96 -15.12
N TYR A 55 24.18 30.76 -15.89
CA TYR A 55 23.33 31.81 -15.35
C TYR A 55 22.28 31.25 -14.39
N PHE A 56 21.55 30.20 -14.77
CA PHE A 56 20.56 29.58 -13.88
C PHE A 56 21.17 29.03 -12.60
N ARG A 57 22.38 28.44 -12.66
CA ARG A 57 23.11 28.00 -11.45
C ARG A 57 23.40 29.18 -10.52
N ALA A 58 23.89 30.29 -11.08
CA ALA A 58 24.27 31.46 -10.29
C ALA A 58 23.07 32.15 -9.63
N VAL A 59 21.95 32.26 -10.34
CA VAL A 59 20.74 32.92 -9.81
C VAL A 59 19.98 32.05 -8.82
N SER A 60 19.93 30.74 -9.07
CA SER A 60 19.13 29.82 -8.24
C SER A 60 19.89 29.22 -7.06
N GLU A 61 21.22 29.28 -7.08
CA GLU A 61 22.12 28.53 -6.20
C GLU A 61 21.85 27.00 -6.20
N ALA A 62 21.05 26.50 -7.14
CA ALA A 62 20.68 25.11 -7.22
C ALA A 62 21.77 24.26 -7.87
N ASN A 63 21.86 23.00 -7.45
CA ASN A 63 22.76 22.04 -8.06
C ASN A 63 22.20 21.56 -9.40
N ILE A 64 22.63 22.19 -10.50
CA ILE A 64 22.22 21.82 -11.85
C ILE A 64 23.28 20.92 -12.50
N VAL A 65 22.91 19.72 -12.92
CA VAL A 65 23.78 18.74 -13.60
C VAL A 65 23.29 18.56 -15.04
N VAL A 66 24.19 18.66 -16.02
CA VAL A 66 23.85 18.50 -17.44
C VAL A 66 24.49 17.25 -18.00
N ASN A 67 23.70 16.39 -18.64
CA ASN A 67 24.21 15.21 -19.33
C ASN A 67 24.67 15.56 -20.76
N TRP A 68 25.86 16.14 -20.87
CA TRP A 68 26.44 16.55 -22.16
C TRP A 68 26.61 15.40 -23.16
N VAL A 69 26.79 14.16 -22.68
CA VAL A 69 26.94 12.99 -23.56
C VAL A 69 25.61 12.68 -24.25
N ALA A 70 24.49 12.67 -23.51
CA ALA A 70 23.18 12.45 -24.09
C ALA A 70 22.76 13.59 -25.03
N LEU A 71 23.06 14.84 -24.66
CA LEU A 71 22.78 16.01 -25.50
C LEU A 71 23.61 16.01 -26.79
N GLY A 72 24.90 15.69 -26.72
CA GLY A 72 25.77 15.61 -27.90
C GLY A 72 25.34 14.50 -28.87
N ASN A 73 24.89 13.35 -28.35
CA ASN A 73 24.31 12.28 -29.18
C ASN A 73 23.02 12.71 -29.90
N ALA A 74 22.31 13.69 -29.35
CA ALA A 74 21.14 14.32 -29.94
C ALA A 74 21.48 15.52 -30.85
N GLY A 75 22.77 15.84 -31.03
CA GLY A 75 23.23 16.95 -31.87
C GLY A 75 23.12 18.33 -31.21
N ILE A 76 23.08 18.39 -29.88
CA ILE A 76 23.04 19.65 -29.12
C ILE A 76 24.39 19.87 -28.46
N ASP A 77 25.08 20.91 -28.92
CA ASP A 77 26.38 21.31 -28.42
C ASP A 77 26.26 22.42 -27.35
N ARG A 78 27.36 22.67 -26.64
CA ARG A 78 27.43 23.66 -25.53
C ARG A 78 27.23 25.09 -26.01
N ASP A 79 27.63 25.37 -27.24
CA ASP A 79 27.56 26.64 -27.96
C ASP A 79 26.26 26.78 -28.76
N THR A 80 25.29 25.87 -28.59
CA THR A 80 23.97 26.02 -29.20
C THR A 80 23.36 27.37 -28.77
N PRO A 81 23.06 28.28 -29.71
CA PRO A 81 22.57 29.61 -29.36
C PRO A 81 21.12 29.53 -28.87
N VAL A 82 20.83 30.21 -27.76
CA VAL A 82 19.48 30.34 -27.21
C VAL A 82 19.08 31.80 -27.15
N THR A 83 17.91 32.09 -27.72
CA THR A 83 17.28 33.42 -27.67
C THR A 83 15.94 33.30 -26.97
N ILE A 84 15.79 33.99 -25.84
CA ILE A 84 14.54 34.05 -25.08
C ILE A 84 14.38 35.43 -24.45
N GLN A 85 13.14 35.89 -24.34
CA GLN A 85 12.80 37.09 -23.59
C GLN A 85 11.57 36.79 -22.73
N LEU A 86 11.76 36.78 -21.42
CA LEU A 86 10.75 36.43 -20.43
C LEU A 86 10.78 37.45 -19.30
N SER A 87 9.60 37.81 -18.79
CA SER A 87 9.44 38.68 -17.63
C SER A 87 8.51 38.02 -16.61
N ASP A 88 8.74 38.28 -15.33
CA ASP A 88 7.91 37.78 -14.21
C ASP A 88 7.60 36.27 -14.30
N THR A 89 8.61 35.46 -14.62
CA THR A 89 8.44 34.03 -14.92
C THR A 89 9.19 33.17 -13.89
N PRO A 90 8.57 32.11 -13.34
CA PRO A 90 9.27 31.19 -12.44
C PRO A 90 10.40 30.46 -13.18
N LEU A 91 11.50 30.19 -12.47
CA LEU A 91 12.70 29.57 -13.01
C LEU A 91 12.39 28.26 -13.74
N ARG A 92 11.44 27.48 -13.25
CA ARG A 92 10.91 26.27 -13.91
C ARG A 92 10.50 26.53 -15.36
N SER A 93 9.69 27.57 -15.55
CA SER A 93 9.14 27.93 -16.87
C SER A 93 10.21 28.54 -17.76
N ALA A 94 11.10 29.34 -17.19
CA ALA A 94 12.25 29.90 -17.89
C ALA A 94 13.21 28.80 -18.38
N LEU A 95 13.57 27.85 -17.51
CA LEU A 95 14.41 26.71 -17.85
C LEU A 95 13.75 25.87 -18.95
N ARG A 96 12.45 25.59 -18.85
CA ARG A 96 11.71 24.86 -19.89
C ARG A 96 11.74 25.58 -21.24
N ALA A 97 11.58 26.90 -21.25
CA ALA A 97 11.65 27.69 -22.47
C ALA A 97 13.05 27.61 -23.12
N VAL A 98 14.11 27.73 -22.31
CA VAL A 98 15.50 27.61 -22.79
C VAL A 98 15.76 26.22 -23.37
N LEU A 99 15.32 25.16 -22.69
CA LEU A 99 15.48 23.78 -23.19
C LEU A 99 14.70 23.53 -24.47
N GLN A 100 13.51 24.14 -24.62
CA GLN A 100 12.72 24.05 -25.83
C GLN A 100 13.40 24.77 -27.00
N THR A 101 13.97 25.95 -26.77
CA THR A 101 14.73 26.68 -27.80
C THR A 101 16.02 25.94 -28.18
N ALA A 102 16.77 25.42 -27.20
CA ALA A 102 18.02 24.70 -27.44
C ALA A 102 17.81 23.35 -28.13
N GLY A 103 16.76 22.61 -27.74
CA GLY A 103 16.47 21.28 -28.27
C GLY A 103 15.97 21.29 -29.72
N GLY A 104 15.29 22.36 -30.12
CA GLY A 104 14.73 22.51 -31.46
C GLY A 104 13.76 21.35 -31.80
N VAL A 105 14.26 20.36 -32.53
CA VAL A 105 13.50 19.17 -32.92
C VAL A 105 13.58 18.05 -31.87
N VAL A 106 14.66 18.01 -31.08
CA VAL A 106 14.83 17.00 -30.03
C VAL A 106 14.24 17.52 -28.72
N PRO A 107 13.28 16.80 -28.11
CA PRO A 107 12.70 17.23 -26.85
C PRO A 107 13.74 17.13 -25.73
N LEU A 108 14.10 18.27 -25.16
CA LEU A 108 14.92 18.39 -23.96
C LEU A 108 14.04 18.64 -22.74
N GLY A 109 14.50 18.15 -21.60
CA GLY A 109 13.79 18.27 -20.35
C GLY A 109 14.74 18.39 -19.17
N PHE A 110 14.15 18.47 -17.98
CA PHE A 110 14.88 18.35 -16.74
C PHE A 110 14.10 17.50 -15.72
N ALA A 111 14.83 16.92 -14.78
CA ALA A 111 14.29 16.15 -13.67
C ALA A 111 15.00 16.52 -12.37
N VAL A 112 14.29 16.56 -11.24
CA VAL A 112 14.94 16.69 -9.93
C VAL A 112 15.16 15.30 -9.34
N ILE A 113 16.42 14.92 -9.17
CA ILE A 113 16.84 13.62 -8.64
C ILE A 113 17.90 13.90 -7.56
N ASP A 114 17.69 13.39 -6.35
CA ASP A 114 18.60 13.56 -5.20
C ASP A 114 18.96 15.03 -4.93
N ASP A 115 17.96 15.90 -4.95
CA ASP A 115 18.09 17.37 -4.75
C ASP A 115 19.03 18.07 -5.76
N ALA A 116 19.20 17.49 -6.94
CA ALA A 116 19.86 18.11 -8.08
C ALA A 116 18.93 18.18 -9.30
N ILE A 117 19.01 19.28 -10.05
CA ILE A 117 18.29 19.48 -11.31
C ILE A 117 19.13 18.87 -12.44
N TRP A 118 18.70 17.72 -12.94
CA TRP A 118 19.31 17.03 -14.07
C TRP A 118 18.71 17.50 -15.38
N ILE A 119 19.54 17.97 -16.30
CA ILE A 119 19.16 18.37 -17.66
C ILE A 119 19.67 17.32 -18.65
N SER A 120 18.78 16.83 -19.52
CA SER A 120 19.10 15.84 -20.55
C SER A 120 18.02 15.80 -21.64
N THR A 121 18.13 14.85 -22.57
CA THR A 121 17.05 14.54 -23.52
C THR A 121 15.86 13.91 -22.78
N GLN A 122 14.65 14.15 -23.26
CA GLN A 122 13.45 13.55 -22.68
C GLN A 122 13.53 12.01 -22.68
N GLU A 123 14.15 11.44 -23.71
CA GLU A 123 14.39 9.98 -23.79
C GLU A 123 15.28 9.48 -22.64
N ASP A 124 16.42 10.12 -22.37
CA ASP A 124 17.30 9.73 -21.25
C ASP A 124 16.58 9.92 -19.90
N LEU A 125 15.86 11.03 -19.71
CA LEU A 125 15.09 11.29 -18.48
C LEU A 125 13.99 10.26 -18.25
N ASN A 126 13.34 9.79 -19.32
CA ASN A 126 12.32 8.76 -19.23
C ASN A 126 12.87 7.40 -18.79
N THR A 127 14.18 7.16 -18.90
CA THR A 127 14.79 5.92 -18.38
C THR A 127 15.19 6.01 -16.91
N ARG A 128 15.29 7.22 -16.36
CA ARG A 128 15.76 7.47 -15.01
C ARG A 128 14.61 7.44 -14.03
N THR A 129 14.47 6.31 -13.36
CA THR A 129 13.50 6.15 -12.28
C THR A 129 14.10 6.54 -10.93
N CYS A 130 13.28 7.14 -10.07
CA CYS A 130 13.58 7.34 -8.67
C CYS A 130 12.50 6.67 -7.81
N THR A 131 12.82 6.44 -6.53
CA THR A 131 11.86 5.87 -5.58
C THR A 131 11.37 6.98 -4.67
N LYS A 132 10.06 7.22 -4.64
CA LYS A 132 9.41 8.14 -3.72
C LYS A 132 8.37 7.44 -2.86
N VAL A 133 8.22 7.99 -1.66
CA VAL A 133 7.30 7.50 -0.63
C VAL A 133 6.18 8.54 -0.47
N TYR A 134 4.94 8.10 -0.63
CA TYR A 134 3.75 8.96 -0.54
C TYR A 134 2.85 8.50 0.59
N ASP A 135 2.68 9.33 1.61
CA ASP A 135 1.62 9.13 2.60
C ASP A 135 0.27 9.38 1.95
N ILE A 136 -0.66 8.45 2.15
CA ILE A 136 -2.02 8.51 1.61
C ILE A 136 -3.08 8.40 2.70
N ARG A 137 -2.71 8.30 3.98
CA ARG A 137 -3.67 8.10 5.09
C ARG A 137 -4.72 9.20 5.15
N ASP A 138 -4.32 10.41 4.77
CA ASP A 138 -5.19 11.58 4.73
C ASP A 138 -6.29 11.52 3.66
N LEU A 139 -6.16 10.63 2.67
CA LEU A 139 -7.15 10.43 1.61
C LEU A 139 -8.33 9.52 2.00
N PHE A 140 -8.29 8.90 3.18
CA PHE A 140 -9.28 7.94 3.64
C PHE A 140 -9.96 8.40 4.94
N SER A 141 -11.23 8.05 5.14
CA SER A 141 -11.96 8.32 6.39
C SER A 141 -11.59 7.36 7.55
N GLY A 142 -10.57 6.51 7.37
CA GLY A 142 -10.13 5.46 8.29
C GLY A 142 -8.80 4.85 7.85
N GLU A 143 -8.40 3.73 8.44
CA GLU A 143 -7.15 3.04 8.06
C GLU A 143 -7.22 2.58 6.59
N PRO A 144 -6.23 2.91 5.73
CA PRO A 144 -6.29 2.48 4.34
C PRO A 144 -6.11 0.95 4.24
N ALA A 145 -7.11 0.23 3.75
CA ALA A 145 -6.95 -1.20 3.43
C ALA A 145 -7.96 -1.69 2.39
N GLY A 146 -7.76 -2.93 1.93
CA GLY A 146 -8.70 -3.66 1.10
C GLY A 146 -8.98 -2.98 -0.24
N GLU A 147 -10.25 -2.95 -0.61
CA GLU A 147 -10.73 -2.54 -1.93
C GLU A 147 -10.46 -1.06 -2.23
N ALA A 148 -10.61 -0.16 -1.27
CA ALA A 148 -10.37 1.27 -1.51
C ALA A 148 -8.92 1.61 -1.84
N VAL A 149 -7.96 0.88 -1.26
CA VAL A 149 -6.54 1.01 -1.64
C VAL A 149 -6.30 0.42 -3.02
N ALA A 150 -6.98 -0.67 -3.38
CA ALA A 150 -6.89 -1.26 -4.71
C ALA A 150 -7.48 -0.32 -5.78
N GLU A 151 -8.62 0.32 -5.52
CA GLU A 151 -9.22 1.32 -6.40
C GLU A 151 -8.31 2.53 -6.60
N LEU A 152 -7.71 3.07 -5.54
CA LEU A 152 -6.75 4.16 -5.67
C LEU A 152 -5.50 3.73 -6.45
N THR A 153 -5.02 2.51 -6.20
CA THR A 153 -3.89 1.93 -6.93
C THR A 153 -4.18 1.85 -8.43
N GLU A 154 -5.34 1.34 -8.81
CA GLU A 154 -5.73 1.26 -10.23
C GLU A 154 -6.02 2.63 -10.84
N CYS A 155 -6.63 3.54 -10.09
CA CYS A 155 -6.80 4.93 -10.52
C CYS A 155 -5.45 5.57 -10.87
N ILE A 156 -4.45 5.41 -10.01
CA ILE A 156 -3.09 5.90 -10.27
C ILE A 156 -2.50 5.24 -11.52
N ARG A 157 -2.61 3.91 -11.65
CA ARG A 157 -2.06 3.17 -12.80
C ARG A 157 -2.68 3.57 -14.13
N VAL A 158 -3.99 3.84 -14.16
CA VAL A 158 -4.71 4.23 -15.38
C VAL A 158 -4.56 5.72 -15.69
N SER A 159 -4.27 6.55 -14.69
CA SER A 159 -4.16 8.02 -14.87
C SER A 159 -2.73 8.49 -15.13
N VAL A 160 -1.73 7.81 -14.59
CA VAL A 160 -0.31 8.22 -14.69
C VAL A 160 0.43 7.25 -15.61
N ALA A 161 0.79 7.70 -16.82
CA ALA A 161 1.59 6.95 -17.80
C ALA A 161 1.30 5.42 -17.85
N PRO A 162 0.09 5.01 -18.28
CA PRO A 162 -0.41 3.64 -18.06
C PRO A 162 0.48 2.53 -18.60
N ASP A 163 1.10 2.75 -19.76
CA ASP A 163 1.93 1.76 -20.44
C ASP A 163 3.32 1.59 -19.78
N THR A 164 3.66 2.41 -18.78
CA THR A 164 4.98 2.39 -18.13
C THR A 164 5.04 1.45 -16.91
N TRP A 165 3.89 1.11 -16.33
CA TRP A 165 3.82 0.25 -15.15
C TRP A 165 4.10 -1.20 -15.49
N ILE A 166 4.95 -1.86 -14.69
CA ILE A 166 5.22 -3.31 -14.81
C ILE A 166 3.92 -4.13 -14.70
N ALA A 167 2.98 -3.69 -13.87
CA ALA A 167 1.66 -4.33 -13.74
C ALA A 167 0.84 -4.29 -15.05
N ASN A 168 1.07 -3.30 -15.91
CA ASN A 168 0.39 -3.12 -17.19
C ASN A 168 1.23 -3.65 -18.38
N GLY A 169 2.32 -4.37 -18.12
CA GLY A 169 3.23 -4.87 -19.15
C GLY A 169 4.36 -3.91 -19.54
N GLY A 170 4.48 -2.77 -18.85
CA GLY A 170 5.65 -1.88 -18.96
C GLY A 170 6.90 -2.45 -18.29
N THR A 171 8.01 -1.70 -18.34
CA THR A 171 9.32 -2.20 -17.89
C THR A 171 9.95 -1.42 -16.74
N GLN A 172 9.39 -0.28 -16.34
CA GLN A 172 10.08 0.66 -15.45
C GLN A 172 9.29 1.02 -14.18
N GLY A 173 7.95 1.11 -14.25
CA GLY A 173 7.12 1.59 -13.15
C GLY A 173 6.72 0.52 -12.15
N SER A 174 6.88 0.78 -10.86
CA SER A 174 6.29 -0.05 -9.82
C SER A 174 5.59 0.79 -8.76
N LEU A 175 4.42 0.33 -8.32
CA LEU A 175 3.66 0.92 -7.22
C LEU A 175 3.34 -0.20 -6.24
N ARG A 176 3.65 0.03 -4.96
CA ARG A 176 3.36 -0.88 -3.85
C ARG A 176 2.75 -0.12 -2.69
N TYR A 177 1.77 -0.75 -2.05
CA TYR A 177 1.17 -0.25 -0.82
C TYR A 177 1.83 -0.91 0.40
N LEU A 178 2.20 -0.11 1.39
CA LEU A 178 2.79 -0.54 2.66
C LEU A 178 2.23 0.33 3.80
N GLY A 179 1.27 -0.20 4.55
CA GLY A 179 0.84 0.35 5.85
C GLY A 179 0.56 1.87 5.86
N GLY A 180 -0.34 2.33 4.98
CA GLY A 180 -0.74 3.72 4.86
C GLY A 180 0.08 4.54 3.86
N THR A 181 1.06 3.92 3.22
CA THR A 181 2.01 4.61 2.35
C THR A 181 2.13 3.91 0.99
N PHE A 182 2.28 4.67 -0.10
CA PHE A 182 2.71 4.14 -1.37
C PHE A 182 4.21 4.30 -1.56
N LEU A 183 4.89 3.20 -1.88
CA LEU A 183 6.24 3.20 -2.41
C LEU A 183 6.13 3.11 -3.93
N VAL A 184 6.60 4.15 -4.61
CA VAL A 184 6.48 4.30 -6.05
C VAL A 184 7.86 4.45 -6.66
N VAL A 185 8.15 3.61 -7.65
CA VAL A 185 9.32 3.71 -8.52
C VAL A 185 8.85 4.17 -9.88
N GLN A 186 9.18 5.40 -10.26
CA GLN A 186 8.82 5.96 -11.57
C GLN A 186 9.76 7.10 -12.00
N THR A 187 9.56 7.63 -13.20
CA THR A 187 10.33 8.79 -13.69
C THR A 187 9.93 10.05 -12.93
N TYR A 188 10.80 11.07 -12.90
CA TYR A 188 10.49 12.34 -12.22
C TYR A 188 9.21 13.00 -12.75
N GLU A 189 9.01 12.98 -14.07
CA GLU A 189 7.80 13.53 -14.69
C GLU A 189 6.53 12.82 -14.20
N ASN A 190 6.57 11.48 -14.14
CA ASN A 190 5.44 10.69 -13.68
C ASN A 190 5.21 10.83 -12.17
N HIS A 191 6.27 11.07 -11.37
CA HIS A 191 6.14 11.47 -9.98
C HIS A 191 5.45 12.82 -9.81
N ARG A 192 5.76 13.82 -10.65
CA ARG A 192 5.02 15.10 -10.63
C ARG A 192 3.57 14.95 -11.06
N ALA A 193 3.29 14.12 -12.07
CA ALA A 193 1.92 13.81 -12.47
C ALA A 193 1.14 13.13 -11.33
N LEU A 194 1.76 12.18 -10.63
CA LEU A 194 1.21 11.51 -9.46
C LEU A 194 0.97 12.50 -8.30
N GLU A 195 1.93 13.35 -7.97
CA GLU A 195 1.78 14.38 -6.93
C GLU A 195 0.62 15.34 -7.26
N SER A 196 0.53 15.78 -8.52
CA SER A 196 -0.59 16.60 -8.99
C SER A 196 -1.94 15.89 -8.82
N LEU A 197 -2.01 14.60 -9.15
CA LEU A 197 -3.23 13.80 -8.98
C LEU A 197 -3.59 13.66 -7.49
N LEU A 198 -2.64 13.28 -6.63
CA LEU A 198 -2.89 13.15 -5.19
C LEU A 198 -3.33 14.47 -4.58
N ASN A 199 -2.71 15.58 -4.96
CA ASN A 199 -3.09 16.91 -4.46
C ASN A 199 -4.49 17.34 -4.94
N LYS A 200 -4.89 16.97 -6.15
CA LYS A 200 -6.27 17.18 -6.62
C LYS A 200 -7.27 16.36 -5.81
N LEU A 201 -6.95 15.10 -5.49
CA LEU A 201 -7.81 14.26 -4.65
C LEU A 201 -7.97 14.86 -3.24
N ARG A 202 -6.86 15.36 -2.65
CA ARG A 202 -6.88 16.08 -1.37
C ARG A 202 -7.76 17.35 -1.44
N GLY A 203 -7.55 18.18 -2.46
CA GLY A 203 -8.27 19.45 -2.61
C GLY A 203 -9.76 19.29 -2.91
N ALA A 204 -10.16 18.20 -3.55
CA ALA A 204 -11.56 17.88 -3.82
C ALA A 204 -12.31 17.35 -2.58
N GLY A 205 -11.62 17.11 -1.45
CA GLY A 205 -12.23 16.54 -0.25
C GLY A 205 -12.80 15.13 -0.48
N VAL A 206 -12.29 14.44 -1.51
CA VAL A 206 -12.70 13.06 -1.81
C VAL A 206 -12.16 12.19 -0.70
N GLN A 207 -13.02 11.90 0.27
CA GLN A 207 -12.76 10.82 1.21
C GLN A 207 -13.15 9.53 0.52
N ILE A 208 -12.15 8.77 0.10
CA ILE A 208 -12.37 7.43 -0.45
C ILE A 208 -12.94 6.62 0.72
N GLN A 209 -14.26 6.41 0.68
CA GLN A 209 -14.89 5.54 1.64
C GLN A 209 -14.40 4.12 1.34
N PRO A 210 -13.95 3.36 2.35
CA PRO A 210 -13.75 1.95 2.15
C PRO A 210 -15.06 1.37 1.59
N SER A 211 -14.97 0.52 0.57
CA SER A 211 -16.13 -0.25 0.07
C SER A 211 -16.90 -0.84 1.25
N PRO A 212 -18.22 -1.06 1.18
CA PRO A 212 -18.97 -1.76 2.22
C PRO A 212 -18.29 -3.07 2.65
N ALA A 213 -17.60 -3.78 1.74
CA ALA A 213 -16.81 -4.95 2.05
C ALA A 213 -15.57 -4.65 2.92
N ALA A 214 -14.84 -3.56 2.63
CA ALA A 214 -13.70 -3.10 3.42
C ALA A 214 -14.12 -2.47 4.75
N GLN A 215 -15.26 -1.76 4.78
CA GLN A 215 -15.90 -1.30 6.01
C GLN A 215 -16.32 -2.49 6.88
N VAL A 216 -16.83 -3.57 6.30
CA VAL A 216 -17.15 -4.80 7.06
C VAL A 216 -15.88 -5.54 7.52
N GLN A 217 -14.76 -5.41 6.80
CA GLN A 217 -13.46 -5.97 7.17
C GLN A 217 -12.70 -5.15 8.23
N GLN A 218 -13.00 -3.86 8.34
CA GLN A 218 -12.37 -2.91 9.26
C GLN A 218 -13.25 -2.51 10.45
N ALA A 219 -14.58 -2.50 10.29
CA ALA A 219 -15.55 -2.18 11.34
C ALA A 219 -15.84 -3.36 12.26
N GLU A 220 -15.46 -4.58 11.87
CA GLU A 220 -15.44 -5.70 12.80
C GLU A 220 -14.25 -6.63 12.55
N PRO A 221 -13.51 -7.05 13.59
CA PRO A 221 -12.70 -8.27 13.56
C PRO A 221 -13.50 -9.54 13.17
N ARG A 222 -14.83 -9.42 13.03
CA ARG A 222 -15.80 -10.50 12.89
C ARG A 222 -15.99 -11.05 11.47
N MET A 223 -15.43 -10.43 10.43
CA MET A 223 -15.58 -10.92 9.04
C MET A 223 -14.24 -11.23 8.33
N ILE A 224 -13.16 -11.41 9.09
CA ILE A 224 -11.92 -12.07 8.63
C ILE A 224 -11.88 -13.52 9.15
N LEU A 225 -13.02 -14.21 9.11
CA LEU A 225 -13.06 -15.65 9.38
C LEU A 225 -13.82 -16.37 8.27
N VAL A 226 -14.92 -15.77 7.79
CA VAL A 226 -15.77 -16.33 6.74
C VAL A 226 -15.09 -16.33 5.35
N GLY A 227 -14.28 -15.32 5.05
CA GLY A 227 -13.57 -15.22 3.76
C GLY A 227 -12.42 -16.23 3.61
N ASN A 228 -11.63 -16.43 4.67
CA ASN A 228 -10.50 -17.38 4.67
C ASN A 228 -10.94 -18.83 5.01
N MET A 229 -12.19 -19.04 5.41
CA MET A 229 -12.79 -20.35 5.69
C MET A 229 -12.97 -21.22 4.44
N LYS A 230 -12.92 -20.64 3.23
CA LYS A 230 -13.08 -21.42 1.99
C LYS A 230 -11.81 -22.18 1.59
N GLU A 231 -10.65 -21.77 2.08
CA GLU A 231 -9.36 -22.31 1.63
C GLU A 231 -8.61 -23.18 2.64
N LEU A 232 -8.95 -23.18 3.93
CA LEU A 232 -8.05 -23.75 4.95
C LEU A 232 -8.54 -24.93 5.79
N CYS A 233 -9.80 -25.37 5.74
CA CYS A 233 -10.21 -26.60 6.45
C CYS A 233 -11.41 -27.28 5.77
N SER A 234 -11.20 -28.51 5.28
CA SER A 234 -12.26 -29.36 4.71
C SER A 234 -13.15 -30.06 5.74
N ASP A 235 -13.00 -29.73 7.03
CA ASP A 235 -13.69 -30.39 8.14
C ASP A 235 -14.77 -29.49 8.79
N PRO A 236 -16.07 -29.79 8.60
CA PRO A 236 -17.19 -29.07 9.21
C PRO A 236 -17.23 -29.09 10.74
N GLN A 237 -16.58 -30.06 11.40
CA GLN A 237 -16.57 -30.14 12.87
C GLN A 237 -15.60 -29.11 13.49
N ALA A 238 -14.49 -28.81 12.80
CA ALA A 238 -13.58 -27.75 13.20
C ALA A 238 -14.21 -26.35 13.05
N MET A 239 -15.08 -26.16 12.05
CA MET A 239 -15.84 -24.90 11.86
C MET A 239 -16.76 -24.56 13.05
N GLY A 240 -17.42 -25.56 13.65
CA GLY A 240 -18.33 -25.34 14.77
C GLY A 240 -17.61 -24.91 16.06
N ILE A 241 -16.49 -25.56 16.39
CA ILE A 241 -15.74 -25.29 17.62
C ILE A 241 -15.12 -23.89 17.60
N VAL A 242 -14.59 -23.45 16.44
CA VAL A 242 -13.98 -22.12 16.29
C VAL A 242 -15.03 -21.02 16.31
N ALA A 243 -16.17 -21.19 15.62
CA ALA A 243 -17.26 -20.21 15.60
C ALA A 243 -17.88 -20.00 17.01
N LEU A 244 -17.94 -21.05 17.82
CA LEU A 244 -18.57 -21.01 19.14
C LEU A 244 -17.61 -20.58 20.26
N GLY A 245 -16.30 -20.84 20.11
CA GLY A 245 -15.26 -20.25 20.95
C GLY A 245 -15.24 -18.71 20.86
N SER A 246 -15.46 -18.17 19.66
CA SER A 246 -15.56 -16.71 19.45
C SER A 246 -16.83 -16.11 20.06
N LEU A 247 -17.99 -16.80 19.99
CA LEU A 247 -19.25 -16.35 20.61
C LEU A 247 -19.14 -16.20 22.14
N ARG A 248 -18.43 -17.10 22.81
CA ARG A 248 -18.17 -17.04 24.27
C ARG A 248 -17.28 -15.85 24.67
N THR A 249 -16.37 -15.44 23.78
CA THR A 249 -15.33 -14.45 24.09
C THR A 249 -15.77 -13.02 23.72
N GLU A 250 -16.60 -12.86 22.69
CA GLU A 250 -17.01 -11.55 22.16
C GLU A 250 -18.37 -11.05 22.66
N ALA A 251 -19.30 -11.94 23.05
CA ALA A 251 -20.67 -11.53 23.34
C ALA A 251 -20.88 -11.05 24.79
N GLY A 252 -19.93 -11.28 25.70
CA GLY A 252 -20.10 -11.00 27.13
C GLY A 252 -21.29 -11.72 27.78
N LEU A 253 -21.89 -12.67 27.06
CA LEU A 253 -23.07 -13.42 27.47
C LEU A 253 -22.66 -14.40 28.57
N ASP A 254 -23.53 -14.54 29.56
CA ASP A 254 -23.36 -15.60 30.52
C ASP A 254 -23.63 -16.97 29.85
N ARG A 255 -23.24 -18.04 30.52
CA ARG A 255 -23.38 -19.40 29.97
C ARG A 255 -24.84 -19.78 29.72
N ALA A 256 -25.78 -19.26 30.51
CA ALA A 256 -27.19 -19.60 30.39
C ALA A 256 -27.80 -18.95 29.13
N ASP A 257 -27.45 -17.69 28.86
CA ASP A 257 -27.88 -16.98 27.66
C ASP A 257 -27.34 -17.64 26.38
N LEU A 258 -26.09 -18.12 26.41
CA LEU A 258 -25.47 -18.81 25.29
C LEU A 258 -26.12 -20.18 25.03
N VAL A 259 -26.48 -20.91 26.10
CA VAL A 259 -27.26 -22.16 25.99
C VAL A 259 -28.66 -21.89 25.42
N ALA A 260 -29.35 -20.85 25.88
CA ALA A 260 -30.68 -20.48 25.38
C ALA A 260 -30.67 -20.15 23.88
N LEU A 261 -29.67 -19.39 23.44
CA LEU A 261 -29.48 -19.01 22.03
C LEU A 261 -29.21 -20.24 21.14
N LEU A 262 -28.36 -21.17 21.59
CA LEU A 262 -28.04 -22.39 20.84
C LEU A 262 -29.22 -23.38 20.80
N ASN A 263 -30.00 -23.52 21.88
CA ASN A 263 -31.24 -24.31 21.84
C ASN A 263 -32.26 -23.68 20.87
N GLY A 264 -32.40 -22.35 20.88
CA GLY A 264 -33.28 -21.62 19.96
C GLY A 264 -32.92 -21.79 18.48
N MET A 265 -31.64 -22.03 18.16
CA MET A 265 -31.19 -22.37 16.81
C MET A 265 -31.56 -23.79 16.37
N ILE A 266 -31.78 -24.71 17.32
CA ILE A 266 -32.22 -26.08 17.03
C ILE A 266 -33.75 -26.15 16.89
N GLU A 267 -34.49 -25.36 17.68
CA GLU A 267 -35.94 -25.44 17.81
C GLU A 267 -36.73 -24.63 16.76
N ASN A 268 -36.13 -23.63 16.09
CA ASN A 268 -36.82 -22.77 15.12
C ASN A 268 -36.47 -23.07 13.66
N ASN A 269 -37.47 -23.41 12.83
CA ASN A 269 -37.61 -22.87 11.46
C ASN A 269 -39.03 -23.16 10.90
N PRO A 270 -39.81 -22.17 10.38
CA PRO A 270 -39.84 -21.99 8.92
C PRO A 270 -40.31 -20.60 8.36
N ASP A 271 -39.93 -19.42 8.89
CA ASP A 271 -40.46 -18.14 8.30
C ASP A 271 -39.52 -16.91 8.26
N SER A 272 -38.26 -17.02 8.64
CA SER A 272 -37.26 -15.96 8.38
C SER A 272 -36.41 -16.38 7.20
N GLY A 273 -36.54 -15.70 6.06
CA GLY A 273 -35.94 -16.00 4.75
C GLY A 273 -34.40 -16.02 4.65
N ILE A 274 -33.68 -16.39 5.73
CA ILE A 274 -32.26 -16.71 5.75
C ILE A 274 -32.11 -18.07 6.44
N ASP A 275 -31.99 -19.12 5.63
CA ASP A 275 -31.86 -20.51 6.11
C ASP A 275 -30.41 -20.79 6.55
N MET A 276 -30.00 -20.22 7.69
CA MET A 276 -28.62 -20.31 8.18
C MET A 276 -28.31 -21.64 8.93
N VAL A 277 -29.33 -22.46 9.23
CA VAL A 277 -29.17 -23.78 9.88
C VAL A 277 -29.97 -24.88 9.15
N ALA A 278 -30.04 -24.82 7.82
CA ALA A 278 -30.69 -25.85 7.00
C ALA A 278 -29.99 -27.22 7.11
N SER A 279 -28.66 -27.19 7.25
CA SER A 279 -27.81 -28.37 7.10
C SER A 279 -27.70 -29.19 8.39
N ARG A 280 -27.92 -30.50 8.28
CA ARG A 280 -27.70 -31.51 9.34
C ARG A 280 -26.33 -31.39 9.99
N ALA A 281 -25.29 -31.09 9.20
CA ALA A 281 -23.93 -30.93 9.71
C ALA A 281 -23.84 -29.77 10.72
N MET A 282 -24.55 -28.67 10.44
CA MET A 282 -24.61 -27.50 11.30
C MET A 282 -25.39 -27.80 12.59
N ARG A 283 -26.54 -28.48 12.50
CA ARG A 283 -27.32 -28.90 13.69
C ARG A 283 -26.52 -29.81 14.61
N ASN A 284 -25.79 -30.78 14.06
CA ASN A 284 -24.95 -31.67 14.85
C ASN A 284 -23.75 -30.94 15.48
N ALA A 285 -23.18 -29.93 14.81
CA ALA A 285 -22.13 -29.08 15.38
C ALA A 285 -22.64 -28.23 16.56
N VAL A 286 -23.85 -27.66 16.44
CA VAL A 286 -24.52 -26.93 17.52
C VAL A 286 -24.79 -27.86 18.71
N ARG A 287 -25.33 -29.07 18.48
CA ARG A 287 -25.56 -30.08 19.53
C ARG A 287 -24.27 -30.52 20.24
N MET A 288 -23.17 -30.70 19.52
CA MET A 288 -21.87 -31.04 20.12
C MET A 288 -21.35 -29.93 21.04
N THR A 289 -21.59 -28.69 20.67
CA THR A 289 -21.16 -27.55 21.48
C THR A 289 -22.04 -27.35 22.70
N LEU A 290 -23.37 -27.52 22.55
CA LEU A 290 -24.28 -27.58 23.70
C LEU A 290 -23.87 -28.69 24.68
N LYS A 291 -23.48 -29.87 24.18
CA LYS A 291 -22.98 -30.96 25.03
C LYS A 291 -21.78 -30.51 25.87
N ASP A 292 -20.78 -29.88 25.27
CA ASP A 292 -19.59 -29.41 25.99
C ASP A 292 -19.94 -28.33 27.04
N LEU A 293 -20.84 -27.41 26.70
CA LEU A 293 -21.31 -26.38 27.63
C LEU A 293 -22.07 -26.97 28.82
N TYR A 294 -22.98 -27.92 28.58
CA TYR A 294 -23.70 -28.60 29.65
C TYR A 294 -22.75 -29.42 30.55
N ILE A 295 -21.71 -30.06 29.99
CA ILE A 295 -20.67 -30.74 30.77
C ILE A 295 -19.90 -29.75 31.65
N GLU A 296 -19.50 -28.59 31.09
CA GLU A 296 -18.83 -27.52 31.86
C GLU A 296 -19.73 -26.96 32.98
N MET A 297 -21.04 -26.99 32.79
CA MET A 297 -22.04 -26.59 33.79
C MET A 297 -22.39 -27.71 34.79
N GLY A 298 -21.84 -28.92 34.64
CA GLY A 298 -22.14 -30.08 35.47
C GLY A 298 -23.50 -30.75 35.17
N ASP A 299 -24.17 -30.33 34.10
CA ASP A 299 -25.47 -30.84 33.67
C ASP A 299 -25.30 -32.01 32.68
N THR A 300 -24.93 -33.16 33.20
CA THR A 300 -24.70 -34.36 32.38
C THR A 300 -25.97 -34.88 31.70
N ALA A 301 -27.16 -34.54 32.23
CA ALA A 301 -28.44 -34.98 31.69
C ALA A 301 -28.72 -34.29 30.35
N ASN A 302 -28.60 -32.97 30.30
CA ASN A 302 -28.79 -32.22 29.06
C ASN A 302 -27.68 -32.47 28.04
N ALA A 303 -26.43 -32.65 28.49
CA ALA A 303 -25.33 -33.08 27.61
C ALA A 303 -25.64 -34.41 26.92
N THR A 304 -26.20 -35.37 27.65
CA THR A 304 -26.59 -36.67 27.11
C THR A 304 -27.74 -36.55 26.12
N GLU A 305 -28.70 -35.64 26.35
CA GLU A 305 -29.82 -35.44 25.44
C GLU A 305 -29.38 -34.88 24.08
N GLN A 306 -28.37 -34.01 24.06
CA GLN A 306 -27.77 -33.53 22.80
C GLN A 306 -27.13 -34.66 21.98
N LEU A 307 -26.39 -35.56 22.65
CA LEU A 307 -25.81 -36.74 21.99
C LEU A 307 -26.88 -37.70 21.46
N LYS A 308 -27.95 -37.92 22.23
CA LYS A 308 -29.11 -38.72 21.79
C LYS A 308 -29.77 -38.10 20.56
N GLY A 309 -29.88 -36.76 20.50
CA GLY A 309 -30.38 -36.06 19.32
C GLY A 309 -29.56 -36.37 18.06
N ILE A 310 -28.23 -36.30 18.16
CA ILE A 310 -27.31 -36.64 17.06
C ILE A 310 -27.49 -38.09 16.60
N ILE A 311 -27.63 -39.03 17.54
CA ILE A 311 -27.84 -40.45 17.23
C ILE A 311 -29.18 -40.66 16.52
N ARG A 312 -30.29 -40.07 17.03
CA ARG A 312 -31.62 -40.19 16.40
C ARG A 312 -31.59 -39.70 14.95
N GLU A 313 -30.99 -38.55 14.69
CA GLU A 313 -30.91 -37.96 13.35
C GLU A 313 -30.00 -38.79 12.39
N ASN A 314 -29.03 -39.53 12.92
CA ASN A 314 -28.22 -40.47 12.14
C ASN A 314 -28.94 -41.80 11.87
N ASP A 315 -29.69 -42.33 12.86
CA ASP A 315 -30.45 -43.57 12.73
C ASP A 315 -31.59 -43.45 11.71
N GLU A 316 -32.22 -42.28 11.60
CA GLU A 316 -33.25 -42.00 10.57
C GLU A 316 -32.68 -42.13 9.15
N ILE A 317 -31.42 -41.76 8.93
CA ILE A 317 -30.75 -41.91 7.62
C ILE A 317 -30.55 -43.38 7.28
N LEU A 318 -30.08 -44.16 8.25
CA LEU A 318 -29.82 -45.59 8.05
C LEU A 318 -31.11 -46.32 7.67
N ARG A 319 -32.22 -46.02 8.37
CA ARG A 319 -33.54 -46.57 8.04
C ARG A 319 -34.04 -46.14 6.66
N HIS A 320 -33.87 -44.87 6.29
CA HIS A 320 -34.24 -44.38 4.95
C HIS A 320 -33.36 -44.93 3.83
N ALA A 321 -32.08 -45.22 4.10
CA ALA A 321 -31.17 -45.86 3.16
C ALA A 321 -31.47 -47.36 2.97
N GLU A 322 -31.87 -48.04 4.03
CA GLU A 322 -32.31 -49.45 4.00
C GLU A 322 -33.64 -49.63 3.28
N GLN A 323 -34.59 -48.69 3.40
CA GLN A 323 -35.87 -48.72 2.67
C GLN A 323 -35.76 -48.44 1.16
N LYS A 324 -34.62 -47.91 0.69
CA LYS A 324 -34.34 -47.63 -0.74
C LYS A 324 -33.56 -48.76 -1.44
N ARG A 325 -33.23 -49.84 -0.74
CA ARG A 325 -32.68 -51.09 -1.30
C ARG A 325 -33.77 -52.13 -1.48
#